data_AF-A0A497G9T0-F1
#
_entry.id   AF-A0A497G9T0-F1
#
_cell.length_a   1.000
_cell.length_b   1.000
_cell.length_c   1.000
_cell.angle_alpha   90.00
_cell.angle_beta   90.00
_cell.angle_gamma   90.00
#
_symmetry.space_group_name_H-M   'P 1'
#
loop_
_entity.id
_entity.type
_entity.pdbx_description
1 polymer ?
#
loop_
_entity_poly.entity_id
_entity_poly.type
_entity_poly.pdbx_seq_one_letter_code
_entity_poly.pdbx_strand_id
1 'polypeptide(L)'
;MVKIDVEGAEVKVLEGMRELTRRNKDLKLIVEFNPKNQMRVCGSHTKLFETVVVLGFKRFYAISHSLKEIALPDDVKELIRMAEATPTKCVNLLCEV
;
A
#
# COMPACT_ATOMS: atom_id res chain seq x y z
N MET A 1 -5.82 0.78 14.29
CA MET A 1 -5.01 0.14 13.22
C MET A 1 -5.96 -0.63 12.31
N VAL A 2 -5.75 -0.58 11.00
CA VAL A 2 -6.52 -1.33 9.99
C VAL A 2 -5.57 -2.13 9.11
N LYS A 3 -5.91 -3.39 8.78
CA LYS A 3 -5.26 -4.16 7.71
C LYS A 3 -6.22 -4.31 6.54
N ILE A 4 -5.74 -4.08 5.32
CA ILE A 4 -6.46 -4.30 4.06
C ILE A 4 -5.72 -5.37 3.28
N ASP A 5 -6.43 -6.46 2.99
CA ASP A 5 -5.94 -7.63 2.28
C ASP A 5 -7.15 -8.20 1.52
N VAL A 6 -7.33 -7.75 0.28
CA VAL A 6 -8.56 -7.94 -0.51
C VAL A 6 -8.26 -8.26 -1.98
N GLU A 7 -7.10 -8.85 -2.25
CA GLU A 7 -6.72 -9.47 -3.53
C GLU A 7 -6.89 -8.56 -4.77
N GLY A 8 -6.48 -7.30 -4.65
CA GLY A 8 -6.50 -6.31 -5.75
C GLY A 8 -7.58 -5.23 -5.61
N ALA A 9 -8.52 -5.36 -4.66
CA ALA A 9 -9.54 -4.35 -4.40
C ALA A 9 -9.09 -3.23 -3.44
N GLU A 10 -7.79 -3.16 -3.10
CA GLU A 10 -7.27 -2.28 -2.05
C GLU A 10 -7.61 -0.80 -2.32
N VAL A 11 -7.44 -0.34 -3.56
CA VAL A 11 -7.73 1.04 -3.97
C VAL A 11 -9.19 1.40 -3.71
N LYS A 12 -10.15 0.53 -4.05
CA LYS A 12 -11.58 0.77 -3.84
C LYS A 12 -11.92 0.84 -2.35
N VAL A 13 -11.33 -0.05 -1.54
CA VAL A 13 -11.51 -0.02 -0.08
C VAL A 13 -10.96 1.28 0.50
N LEU A 14 -9.76 1.68 0.09
CA LEU A 14 -9.12 2.93 0.52
C LEU A 14 -9.94 4.16 0.13
N GLU A 15 -10.50 4.21 -1.07
CA GLU A 15 -11.40 5.28 -1.50
C GLU A 15 -12.67 5.36 -0.63
N GLY A 16 -13.21 4.23 -0.18
CA GLY A 16 -14.32 4.17 0.77
C GLY A 16 -13.93 4.56 2.20
N MET A 17 -12.65 4.45 2.55
CA MET A 17 -12.12 4.76 3.89
C MET A 17 -11.81 6.24 4.14
N ARG A 18 -12.09 7.15 3.20
CA ARG A 18 -11.78 8.59 3.31
C ARG A 18 -12.25 9.23 4.61
N GLU A 19 -13.46 8.93 5.05
CA GLU A 19 -13.99 9.48 6.30
C GLU A 19 -13.32 8.89 7.54
N LEU A 20 -12.93 7.62 7.49
CA LEU A 20 -12.20 6.97 8.58
C LEU A 20 -10.82 7.59 8.74
N THR A 21 -10.04 7.73 7.65
CA THR A 21 -8.72 8.36 7.68
C THR A 21 -8.82 9.84 8.09
N ARG A 22 -9.87 10.55 7.64
CA ARG A 22 -10.09 11.96 8.02
C ARG A 22 -10.30 12.14 9.52
N ARG A 23 -11.08 11.25 10.16
CA ARG A 23 -11.45 11.34 11.59
C ARG A 23 -10.39 10.78 12.54
N ASN A 24 -9.51 9.90 12.09
CA ASN A 24 -8.51 9.23 12.92
C ASN A 24 -7.10 9.63 12.45
N LYS A 25 -6.49 10.63 13.10
CA LYS A 25 -5.20 11.23 12.70
C LYS A 25 -3.98 10.39 13.05
N ASP A 26 -4.17 9.37 13.86
CA ASP A 26 -3.20 8.40 14.36
C ASP A 26 -3.44 7.00 13.75
N LEU A 27 -4.30 6.91 12.73
CA LEU A 27 -4.59 5.66 12.05
C LEU A 27 -3.31 5.10 11.38
N LYS A 28 -2.94 3.89 11.77
CA LYS A 28 -1.97 3.06 11.05
C LYS A 28 -2.68 2.09 10.12
N LEU A 29 -2.18 1.98 8.90
CA LEU A 29 -2.68 1.10 7.86
C LEU A 29 -1.63 0.04 7.51
N ILE A 30 -2.04 -1.21 7.39
CA ILE A 30 -1.27 -2.24 6.69
C ILE A 30 -2.02 -2.58 5.40
N VAL A 31 -1.36 -2.50 4.25
CA VAL A 31 -1.97 -2.84 2.96
C VAL A 31 -1.03 -3.71 2.14
N GLU A 32 -1.59 -4.72 1.47
CA GLU A 32 -0.83 -5.58 0.56
C GLU A 32 -0.67 -4.92 -0.81
N PHE A 33 0.55 -4.94 -1.34
CA PHE A 33 0.85 -4.61 -2.73
C PHE A 33 1.21 -5.88 -3.50
N ASN A 34 0.34 -6.26 -4.43
CA ASN A 34 0.60 -7.28 -5.45
C ASN A 34 0.62 -6.59 -6.83
N PRO A 35 1.79 -6.46 -7.50
CA PRO A 35 1.90 -5.75 -8.77
C PRO A 35 0.95 -6.28 -9.85
N LYS A 36 0.82 -7.61 -9.94
CA LYS A 36 -0.01 -8.27 -10.95
C LYS A 36 -1.50 -7.99 -10.73
N ASN A 37 -1.96 -8.08 -9.48
CA ASN A 37 -3.35 -7.78 -9.15
C ASN A 37 -3.66 -6.29 -9.35
N GLN A 38 -2.76 -5.39 -8.94
CA GLN A 38 -2.90 -3.95 -9.14
C GLN A 38 -2.98 -3.58 -10.61
N MET A 39 -2.11 -4.14 -11.46
CA MET A 39 -2.20 -3.94 -12.90
C MET A 39 -3.53 -4.47 -13.47
N ARG A 40 -3.96 -5.67 -13.06
CA ARG A 40 -5.20 -6.29 -13.55
C ARG A 40 -6.46 -5.51 -13.17
N VAL A 41 -6.54 -5.01 -11.93
CA VAL A 41 -7.75 -4.38 -11.38
C VAL A 41 -7.77 -2.87 -11.60
N CYS A 42 -6.62 -2.21 -11.47
CA CYS A 42 -6.52 -0.75 -11.51
C CYS A 42 -5.84 -0.22 -12.78
N GLY A 43 -5.25 -1.10 -13.62
CA GLY A 43 -4.53 -0.68 -14.82
C GLY A 43 -3.24 0.09 -14.54
N SER A 44 -2.75 0.09 -13.30
CA SER A 44 -1.58 0.86 -12.87
C SER A 44 -0.91 0.22 -11.65
N HIS A 45 0.42 0.28 -11.62
CA HIS A 45 1.21 -0.07 -10.43
C HIS A 45 1.30 1.08 -9.42
N THR A 46 0.96 2.32 -9.80
CA THR A 46 1.11 3.49 -8.93
C THR A 46 -0.15 3.84 -8.16
N LYS A 47 -1.31 3.35 -8.61
CA LYS A 47 -2.61 3.81 -8.12
C LYS A 47 -2.78 3.62 -6.61
N LEU A 48 -2.39 2.47 -6.08
CA LEU A 48 -2.40 2.21 -4.63
C LEU A 48 -1.63 3.28 -3.84
N PHE A 49 -0.42 3.61 -4.31
CA PHE A 49 0.49 4.56 -3.66
C PHE A 49 -0.05 5.99 -3.70
N GLU A 50 -0.56 6.41 -4.86
CA GLU A 50 -1.25 7.69 -5.01
C GLU A 50 -2.43 7.79 -4.03
N THR A 51 -3.24 6.73 -3.92
CA THR A 51 -4.41 6.72 -3.03
C THR A 51 -4.01 6.84 -1.56
N VAL A 52 -3.00 6.11 -1.07
CA VAL A 52 -2.57 6.24 0.33
C VAL A 52 -1.97 7.61 0.63
N VAL A 53 -1.22 8.21 -0.30
CA VAL A 53 -0.71 9.58 -0.15
C VAL A 53 -1.85 10.59 -0.08
N VAL A 54 -2.84 10.51 -0.98
CA VAL A 54 -4.03 11.37 -0.98
C VAL A 54 -4.85 11.25 0.30
N LEU A 55 -4.88 10.06 0.91
CA LEU A 55 -5.57 9.83 2.19
C LEU A 55 -4.83 10.42 3.40
N GLY A 56 -3.63 10.97 3.22
CA GLY A 56 -2.87 11.68 4.24
C GLY A 56 -1.80 10.85 4.95
N PHE A 57 -1.52 9.63 4.50
CA PHE A 57 -0.36 8.87 4.98
C PHE A 57 0.93 9.46 4.40
N LYS A 58 2.00 9.51 5.20
CA LYS A 58 3.25 10.19 4.88
C LYS A 58 4.49 9.33 5.08
N ARG A 59 4.45 8.34 5.97
CA ARG A 59 5.57 7.43 6.24
C ARG A 59 5.19 6.02 5.83
N PHE A 60 6.09 5.37 5.11
CA PHE A 60 5.82 4.09 4.46
C PHE A 60 6.96 3.12 4.74
N TYR A 61 6.59 1.90 5.10
CA TYR A 61 7.56 0.84 5.38
C TYR A 61 7.14 -0.44 4.68
N ALA A 62 8.04 -1.03 3.90
CA ALA A 62 7.89 -2.38 3.43
C ALA A 62 8.15 -3.38 4.56
N ILE A 63 7.18 -4.27 4.79
CA ILE A 63 7.24 -5.32 5.79
C ILE A 63 7.83 -6.56 5.14
N SER A 64 9.01 -6.97 5.61
CA SER A 64 9.70 -8.19 5.20
C SER A 64 10.29 -8.89 6.45
N HIS A 65 11.55 -9.33 6.40
CA HIS A 65 12.28 -9.77 7.60
C HIS A 65 12.50 -8.63 8.61
N SER A 66 12.58 -7.39 8.11
CA SER A 66 12.58 -6.16 8.91
C SER A 66 11.67 -5.11 8.26
N LEU A 67 11.36 -4.05 9.00
CA LEU A 67 10.76 -2.85 8.42
C LEU A 67 11.83 -2.10 7.62
N LYS A 68 11.59 -1.91 6.33
CA LYS A 68 12.41 -1.08 5.43
C LYS A 68 11.61 0.16 5.08
N GLU A 69 12.09 1.34 5.47
CA GLU A 69 11.48 2.60 5.05
C GLU A 69 11.60 2.76 3.52
N ILE A 70 10.55 3.30 2.91
CA ILE A 70 10.49 3.56 1.47
C ILE A 70 9.97 4.98 1.20
N ALA A 71 10.40 5.56 0.09
CA ALA A 71 9.95 6.84 -0.42
C ALA A 71 8.98 6.62 -1.60
N LEU A 72 7.73 7.05 -1.46
CA LEU A 72 6.76 7.04 -2.56
C LEU A 72 6.73 8.41 -3.25
N PRO A 73 6.68 8.47 -4.60
CA PRO A 73 6.55 7.34 -5.55
C PRO A 73 7.88 6.72 -6.02
N ASP A 74 9.03 7.21 -5.54
CA ASP A 74 10.35 6.86 -6.08
C ASP A 74 10.70 5.36 -5.99
N ASP A 75 10.30 4.71 -4.89
CA ASP A 75 10.61 3.30 -4.61
C ASP A 75 9.59 2.30 -5.18
N VAL A 76 8.64 2.71 -6.02
CA VAL A 76 7.65 1.79 -6.60
C VAL A 76 8.31 0.65 -7.39
N LYS A 77 9.39 0.94 -8.12
CA LYS A 77 10.16 -0.10 -8.85
C LYS A 77 10.82 -1.08 -7.88
N GLU A 78 11.30 -0.60 -6.76
CA GLU A 78 11.89 -1.45 -5.72
C GLU A 78 10.82 -2.34 -5.08
N LEU A 79 9.63 -1.81 -4.78
CA LEU A 79 8.51 -2.59 -4.28
C LEU A 79 8.07 -3.70 -5.23
N ILE A 80 8.07 -3.45 -6.54
CA ILE A 80 7.80 -4.48 -7.54
C ILE A 80 8.85 -5.58 -7.46
N ARG A 81 10.15 -5.24 -7.43
CA ARG A 81 11.24 -6.22 -7.29
C ARG A 81 11.11 -7.03 -5.99
N MET A 82 10.79 -6.36 -4.89
CA MET A 82 10.58 -7.01 -3.59
C MET A 82 9.41 -7.99 -3.66
N ALA A 83 8.29 -7.61 -4.28
CA ALA A 83 7.14 -8.50 -4.46
C ALA A 83 7.50 -9.70 -5.33
N GLU A 84 8.18 -9.49 -6.45
CA GLU A 84 8.61 -10.58 -7.34
C GLU A 84 9.55 -11.57 -6.66
N ALA A 85 10.33 -11.14 -5.67
CA ALA A 85 11.21 -12.00 -4.88
C ALA A 85 10.47 -12.87 -3.85
N THR A 86 9.20 -12.61 -3.54
CA THR A 86 8.42 -13.43 -2.60
C THR A 86 7.67 -14.58 -3.31
N PRO A 87 7.39 -15.70 -2.63
CA PRO A 87 6.57 -16.78 -3.19
C PRO A 87 5.15 -16.33 -3.54
N THR A 88 4.58 -15.43 -2.74
CA THR A 88 3.21 -14.90 -2.89
C THR A 88 3.09 -13.76 -3.90
N LYS A 89 4.22 -13.26 -4.42
CA LYS A 89 4.27 -12.15 -5.39
C LYS A 89 3.67 -10.85 -4.85
N CYS A 90 3.84 -10.62 -3.55
CA CYS A 90 3.31 -9.47 -2.84
C CYS A 90 4.28 -8.93 -1.78
N VAL A 91 4.03 -7.70 -1.32
CA VAL A 91 4.69 -7.05 -0.18
C VAL A 91 3.62 -6.37 0.68
N ASN A 92 3.69 -6.53 2.00
CA ASN A 92 2.87 -5.74 2.91
C ASN A 92 3.53 -4.39 3.20
N LEU A 93 2.74 -3.33 3.25
CA LEU A 93 3.19 -1.97 3.53
C LEU A 93 2.54 -1.49 4.81
N LEU A 94 3.34 -0.98 5.74
CA LEU A 94 2.85 -0.16 6.84
C LEU A 94 2.83 1.31 6.38
N CYS A 95 1.68 1.96 6.50
CA CYS A 95 1.48 3.37 6.23
C CYS A 95 1.09 4.10 7.52
N GLU A 96 1.77 5.22 7.81
CA GLU A 96 1.51 6.09 8.96
C GLU A 96 1.32 7.54 8.51
N VAL A 97 0.54 8.32 9.28
CA VAL A 97 0.31 9.76 9.10
C VAL A 97 1.55 10.59 9.43
#